data_AF-A0A699K8E9-F1
#
_entry.id   AF-A0A699K8E9-F1
#
_cell.length_a   1.000
_cell.length_b   1.000
_cell.length_c   1.000
_cell.angle_alpha   90.00
_cell.angle_beta   90.00
_cell.angle_gamma   90.00
#
_symmetry.space_group_name_H-M   'P 1'
#
loop_
_entity.id
_entity.type
_entity.pdbx_description
1 polymer ?
#
loop_
_entity_poly.entity_id
_entity_poly.type
_entity_poly.pdbx_seq_one_letter_code
_entity_poly.pdbx_strand_id
1 'polypeptide(L)' 'MALKLQFFLLLSISCAILHISMAGDPDILTDFIPPPNLTGPLDGNYFTFTGMRALVDAPFPDAFKVTKAAMAEFPAFHRF' A
#
# COMPACT_ATOMS: atom_id res chain seq x y z
N MET A 1 22.81 29.54 31.35
CA MET A 1 22.81 29.38 29.87
C MET A 1 23.05 27.92 29.47
N ALA A 2 24.07 27.24 30.02
CA ALA A 2 24.37 25.83 29.73
C ALA A 2 23.24 24.83 30.01
N LEU A 3 22.53 24.94 31.15
CA LEU A 3 21.42 24.02 31.49
C LEU A 3 20.27 24.08 30.48
N LYS A 4 19.94 25.27 29.98
CA LYS A 4 18.92 25.45 28.93
C LYS A 4 19.37 24.79 27.62
N LEU A 5 20.63 24.97 27.24
CA LEU A 5 21.20 24.37 26.03
C LEU A 5 21.24 22.83 26.12
N GLN A 6 21.61 22.28 27.28
CA GLN A 6 21.60 20.84 27.54
C GLN A 6 20.18 20.26 27.44
N PHE A 7 19.19 20.95 28.00
CA PHE A 7 17.79 20.57 27.89
C PHE A 7 17.30 20.56 26.44
N PHE A 8 17.62 21.61 25.66
CA PHE A 8 17.28 21.66 24.23
C PHE A 8 17.95 20.54 23.42
N LEU A 9 19.20 20.22 23.72
CA LEU A 9 19.92 19.12 23.07
C LEU A 9 19.27 17.77 23.40
N LEU A 10 18.94 17.53 24.66
CA LEU A 10 18.24 16.32 25.09
C LEU A 10 16.88 16.18 24.43
N LEU A 11 16.11 17.26 24.35
CA LEU A 11 14.81 17.28 23.67
C LEU A 11 14.97 16.97 22.18
N SER A 12 15.92 17.62 21.50
CA SER A 12 16.20 17.38 20.08
C SER A 12 16.61 15.94 19.80
N ILE A 13 17.44 15.33 20.65
CA ILE A 13 17.85 13.94 20.53
C ILE A 13 16.65 13.01 20.74
N SER A 14 15.80 13.28 21.74
CA SER A 14 14.59 12.48 21.97
C SER A 14 13.62 12.51 20.79
N CYS A 15 13.37 13.67 20.18
CA CYS A 15 12.53 13.77 18.98
C CYS A 15 13.13 13.05 17.76
N ALA A 16 14.45 13.08 17.58
CA ALA A 16 15.12 12.39 16.47
C ALA A 16 15.01 10.86 16.56
N ILE A 17 14.93 10.31 17.78
CA ILE A 17 14.76 8.87 18.05
C ILE A 17 13.30 8.42 17.86
N LEU A 18 12.33 9.35 17.96
CA LEU A 18 10.90 9.06 17.75
C LEU A 18 10.49 8.91 16.27
N HIS A 19 11.42 8.66 15.35
CA HIS A 19 11.08 8.27 13.98
C HIS A 19 10.43 6.89 13.98
N ILE A 20 9.13 6.88 14.23
CA ILE A 20 8.27 5.73 13.95
C ILE A 20 8.11 5.67 12.44
N SER A 21 8.60 4.59 11.84
CA SER A 21 8.25 4.22 10.47
C SER A 21 6.73 4.04 10.42
N MET A 22 6.02 5.06 9.95
CA MET A 22 4.61 4.94 9.60
C MET A 22 4.54 4.26 8.24
N ALA A 23 4.38 2.94 8.23
CA ALA A 23 3.88 2.26 7.05
C ALA A 23 2.45 2.77 6.80
N GLY A 24 2.14 3.15 5.56
CA GLY A 24 0.81 3.67 5.21
C GLY A 24 -0.26 2.59 5.33
N ASP A 25 0.10 1.34 5.05
CA ASP A 25 -0.79 0.20 5.08
C ASP A 25 -0.68 -0.58 6.41
N PRO A 26 -1.81 -1.02 7.00
CA PRO A 26 -1.80 -1.83 8.22
C PRO A 26 -1.06 -3.16 8.04
N ASP A 27 -0.50 -3.69 9.14
CA ASP A 27 0.19 -4.98 9.15
C ASP A 27 -0.67 -6.12 8.55
N ILE A 28 -0.01 -6.99 7.79
CA ILE A 28 -0.62 -8.23 7.29
C ILE A 28 -0.77 -9.24 8.44
N LEU A 29 -2.01 -9.59 8.77
CA LEU A 29 -2.31 -10.55 9.85
C LEU A 29 -2.67 -11.95 9.31
N THR A 30 -2.95 -12.04 8.01
CA THR A 30 -3.28 -13.26 7.27
C THR A 30 -2.69 -13.17 5.88
N ASP A 31 -2.50 -14.32 5.21
CA ASP A 31 -1.94 -14.36 3.84
C ASP A 31 -2.84 -13.65 2.81
N PHE A 32 -4.16 -13.64 3.04
CA PHE A 32 -5.15 -12.93 2.22
C PHE A 32 -6.43 -12.67 3.02
N ILE A 33 -7.24 -11.71 2.55
CA ILE A 33 -8.56 -11.40 3.08
C ILE A 33 -9.57 -11.48 1.92
N PRO A 34 -10.45 -12.51 1.87
CA PRO A 34 -11.47 -12.59 0.84
C PRO A 34 -12.56 -11.53 1.06
N PRO A 35 -13.25 -11.07 -0.01
CA PRO A 35 -14.39 -10.20 0.13
C PRO A 35 -15.53 -10.90 0.88
N PRO A 36 -16.35 -10.16 1.64
CA PRO A 36 -17.37 -10.71 2.54
C PRO A 36 -18.45 -11.54 1.82
N ASN A 37 -18.62 -11.33 0.51
CA ASN A 37 -19.65 -11.98 -0.29
C ASN A 37 -19.14 -13.24 -1.01
N LEU A 38 -17.88 -13.64 -0.80
CA LEU A 38 -17.32 -14.82 -1.42
C LEU A 38 -17.77 -16.09 -0.68
N THR A 39 -18.70 -16.82 -1.28
CA THR A 39 -19.18 -18.12 -0.77
C THR A 39 -18.46 -19.27 -1.48
N GLY A 40 -17.18 -19.47 -1.19
CA GLY A 40 -16.41 -20.56 -1.78
C GLY A 40 -14.90 -20.48 -1.48
N PRO A 41 -14.14 -21.55 -1.74
CA PRO A 41 -12.69 -21.51 -1.65
C PRO A 41 -12.12 -20.53 -2.67
N LEU A 42 -11.05 -19.84 -2.28
CA LEU A 42 -10.28 -19.02 -3.21
C LEU A 42 -9.49 -19.92 -4.16
N ASP A 43 -9.50 -19.59 -5.44
CA ASP A 43 -8.74 -20.28 -6.48
C ASP A 43 -7.70 -19.34 -7.12
N GLY A 44 -6.95 -19.86 -8.09
CA GLY A 44 -5.95 -19.08 -8.81
C GLY A 44 -6.51 -17.87 -9.57
N ASN A 45 -7.81 -17.87 -9.90
CA ASN A 45 -8.44 -16.74 -10.59
C ASN A 45 -8.53 -15.52 -9.68
N TYR A 46 -8.76 -15.72 -8.39
CA TYR A 46 -8.80 -14.63 -7.41
C TYR A 46 -7.49 -13.84 -7.36
N PHE A 47 -6.34 -14.49 -7.58
CA PHE A 47 -5.01 -13.88 -7.53
C PHE A 47 -4.47 -13.47 -8.91
N THR A 48 -5.27 -13.62 -9.97
CA THR A 48 -4.83 -13.34 -11.35
C THR A 48 -5.62 -12.20 -11.96
N PHE A 49 -5.11 -10.96 -11.84
CA PHE A 49 -5.67 -9.83 -12.55
C PHE A 49 -5.19 -9.76 -14.00
N THR A 50 -6.12 -9.80 -14.95
CA THR A 50 -5.82 -9.73 -16.40
C THR A 50 -6.20 -8.41 -17.05
N GLY A 51 -6.78 -7.46 -16.32
CA GLY A 51 -7.27 -6.20 -16.90
C GLY A 51 -6.17 -5.34 -17.54
N MET A 52 -4.91 -5.46 -17.10
CA MET A 52 -3.77 -4.78 -17.73
C MET A 52 -3.42 -5.30 -19.12
N ARG A 53 -3.88 -6.50 -19.50
CA ARG A 53 -3.62 -7.06 -20.84
C ARG A 53 -4.26 -6.24 -21.95
N ALA A 54 -5.23 -5.38 -21.62
CA ALA A 54 -5.80 -4.41 -22.56
C ALA A 54 -4.76 -3.44 -23.16
N LEU A 55 -3.56 -3.35 -22.58
CA LEU A 55 -2.46 -2.54 -23.09
C LEU A 55 -1.56 -3.29 -24.09
N VAL A 56 -1.65 -4.62 -24.15
CA VAL A 56 -0.89 -5.42 -25.13
C VAL A 56 -1.46 -5.15 -26.52
N ASP A 57 -0.61 -4.77 -27.46
CA ASP A 57 -0.97 -4.38 -28.83
C ASP A 57 -1.93 -3.18 -28.95
N ALA A 58 -2.12 -2.44 -27.85
CA ALA A 58 -2.88 -1.19 -27.88
C ALA A 58 -2.11 -0.11 -28.65
N PRO A 59 -2.79 0.77 -29.41
CA PRO A 59 -2.14 1.91 -30.03
C PRO A 59 -1.54 2.83 -28.97
N PHE A 60 -0.45 3.51 -29.32
CA PHE A 60 0.11 4.55 -28.45
C PHE A 60 -0.95 5.63 -28.20
N PRO A 61 -1.17 6.02 -26.93
CA PRO A 61 -2.20 6.98 -26.62
C PRO A 61 -1.75 8.41 -26.97
N ASP A 62 -2.66 9.19 -27.59
CA ASP A 62 -2.41 10.60 -27.95
C ASP A 62 -2.30 11.54 -26.72
N ALA A 63 -2.79 11.07 -25.57
CA ALA A 63 -2.75 11.79 -24.30
C ALA A 63 -2.54 10.82 -23.14
N PHE A 64 -2.02 11.32 -22.01
CA PHE A 64 -1.85 10.52 -20.82
C PHE A 64 -3.22 10.01 -20.30
N LYS A 65 -3.37 8.68 -20.24
CA LYS A 65 -4.53 8.00 -19.70
C LYS A 65 -4.08 6.98 -18.66
N VAL A 66 -4.61 7.11 -17.45
CA VAL A 66 -4.29 6.21 -16.35
C VAL A 66 -5.09 4.92 -16.48
N THR A 67 -4.38 3.79 -16.52
CA THR A 67 -4.94 2.47 -16.22
C THR A 67 -4.39 2.06 -14.87
N LYS A 68 -5.26 1.90 -13.87
CA LYS A 68 -4.89 1.56 -12.49
C LYS A 68 -5.67 0.33 -12.05
N ALA A 69 -4.99 -0.57 -11.35
CA ALA A 69 -5.63 -1.63 -10.59
C ALA A 69 -5.52 -1.27 -9.10
N ALA A 70 -6.64 -0.98 -8.46
CA ALA A 70 -6.77 -0.81 -7.02
C ALA A 70 -7.64 -1.94 -6.43
N MET A 71 -7.99 -1.85 -5.15
CA MET A 71 -8.88 -2.79 -4.48
C MET A 71 -10.23 -2.97 -5.19
N ALA A 72 -10.70 -1.94 -5.90
CA ALA A 72 -11.95 -1.97 -6.67
C ALA A 72 -11.86 -2.90 -7.89
N GLU A 73 -10.74 -2.88 -8.61
CA GLU A 73 -10.52 -3.71 -9.81
C GLU A 73 -9.88 -5.07 -9.48
N PHE A 74 -9.09 -5.13 -8.41
CA PHE A 74 -8.38 -6.34 -7.98
C PHE A 74 -8.44 -6.51 -6.46
N PRO A 75 -9.48 -7.20 -5.95
CA PRO A 75 -9.72 -7.35 -4.51
C PRO A 75 -8.60 -8.05 -3.72
N ALA A 76 -7.75 -8.82 -4.39
CA ALA A 76 -6.60 -9.47 -3.76
C ALA A 76 -5.57 -8.47 -3.19
N PHE A 77 -5.61 -7.20 -3.58
CA PHE A 77 -4.73 -6.13 -3.08
C PHE A 77 -5.13 -5.54 -1.73
N HIS A 78 -6.06 -6.16 -1.00
CA HIS A 78 -6.68 -5.55 0.17
C HIS A 78 -5.70 -5.11 1.28
N ARG A 79 -4.43 -5.58 1.30
CA ARG A 79 -3.42 -5.32 2.35
C ARG A 79 -1.92 -5.44 1.92
N PHE A 80 -1.54 -5.09 0.69
CA PHE A 80 -0.10 -4.96 0.34
C PHE A 80 0.41 -3.55 0.57
#